data_AF-A0A7S2AHZ4-F1
#
_entry.id   AF-A0A7S2AHZ4-F1
#
_cell.length_a   1.000
_cell.length_b   1.000
_cell.length_c   1.000
_cell.angle_alpha   90.00
_cell.angle_beta   90.00
_cell.angle_gamma   90.00
#
_symmetry.space_group_name_H-M   'P 1'
#
loop_
_entity.id
_entity.type
_entity.pdbx_description
1 polymer ?
#
loop_
_entity_poly.entity_id
_entity_poly.type
_entity_poly.pdbx_seq_one_letter_code
_entity_poly.pdbx_strand_id
1 'polypeptide(L)'
;QQTALPEAEEAIPLTPQTIDLESGSVTRTVPLAVNDQSQPDDCEPNGPETKSANELHNEMVEEKLLSLRGKSLGEVVRCLFKIQERRVSAYRRFDDDLRGVLASTSPLHQYPSFCAQATRSFADLSSEATAARRALEDSEDLSLKDLGQAAAQLIGRVQDLEGQKLTLTAANHLDQIRKYQLEVVGDADPTCAKPEILRTLEMNISSSQQKLTDIVSAINELLEELLCESADM
;
A
#
# COMPACT_ATOMS: atom_id res chain seq x y z
N GLN A 1 -15.51 34.21 -50.38
CA GLN A 1 -15.49 32.91 -49.68
C GLN A 1 -14.23 32.91 -48.84
N GLN A 2 -14.39 32.99 -47.52
CA GLN A 2 -13.34 33.28 -46.55
C GLN A 2 -13.14 32.00 -45.74
N THR A 3 -11.99 31.34 -45.92
CA THR A 3 -11.64 30.08 -45.27
C THR A 3 -11.06 30.38 -43.89
N ALA A 4 -11.77 29.96 -42.85
CA ALA A 4 -11.33 30.05 -41.45
C ALA A 4 -10.35 28.91 -41.11
N LEU A 5 -9.27 29.26 -40.40
CA LEU A 5 -8.31 28.35 -39.78
C LEU A 5 -8.90 27.75 -38.48
N PRO A 6 -8.55 26.51 -38.11
CA PRO A 6 -8.94 25.94 -36.82
C PRO A 6 -8.06 26.46 -35.68
N GLU A 7 -8.71 26.67 -34.54
CA GLU A 7 -8.18 27.18 -33.27
C GLU A 7 -7.25 26.17 -32.59
N ALA A 8 -6.30 26.71 -31.82
CA ALA A 8 -5.24 25.98 -31.11
C ALA A 8 -5.78 25.20 -29.90
N GLU A 9 -5.27 23.98 -29.72
CA GLU A 9 -5.46 23.16 -28.51
C GLU A 9 -4.82 23.83 -27.29
N GLU A 10 -5.63 24.02 -26.25
CA GLU A 10 -5.25 24.57 -24.95
C GLU A 10 -4.58 23.47 -24.10
N ALA A 11 -3.32 23.67 -23.73
CA ALA A 11 -2.58 22.76 -22.86
C ALA A 11 -3.07 22.87 -21.40
N ILE A 12 -3.41 21.73 -20.80
CA ILE A 12 -3.85 21.63 -19.40
C ILE A 12 -2.61 21.64 -18.47
N PRO A 13 -2.48 22.59 -17.52
CA PRO A 13 -1.39 22.58 -16.56
C PRO A 13 -1.70 21.62 -15.40
N LEU A 14 -0.84 20.61 -15.22
CA LEU A 14 -0.83 19.77 -14.02
C LEU A 14 0.03 20.45 -12.95
N THR A 15 -0.61 21.11 -11.98
CA THR A 15 0.08 21.59 -10.77
C THR A 15 -0.14 20.62 -9.61
N PRO A 16 0.91 20.24 -8.85
CA PRO A 16 0.78 19.37 -7.69
C PRO A 16 0.10 20.12 -6.52
N GLN A 17 -1.02 19.58 -6.02
CA GLN A 17 -1.69 20.09 -4.83
C GLN A 17 -1.12 19.45 -3.56
N THR A 18 -0.62 20.31 -2.66
CA THR A 18 -0.27 19.97 -1.28
C THR A 18 -1.51 20.11 -0.41
N ILE A 19 -1.92 19.06 0.32
CA ILE A 19 -3.15 19.05 1.14
C ILE A 19 -2.78 18.96 2.61
N ASP A 20 -3.34 19.89 3.39
CA ASP A 20 -3.21 20.05 4.84
C ASP A 20 -4.34 19.30 5.57
N LEU A 21 -4.05 18.68 6.72
CA LEU A 21 -4.86 17.64 7.37
C LEU A 21 -5.04 17.89 8.88
N GLU A 22 -6.02 18.72 9.28
CA GLU A 22 -6.54 18.69 10.67
C GLU A 22 -8.03 19.06 10.74
N SER A 23 -8.88 18.12 11.17
CA SER A 23 -9.94 18.28 12.19
C SER A 23 -10.99 17.15 12.13
N GLY A 24 -11.35 16.58 13.29
CA GLY A 24 -12.57 15.75 13.40
C GLY A 24 -12.63 14.75 14.56
N SER A 25 -13.07 15.23 15.73
CA SER A 25 -13.48 14.45 16.92
C SER A 25 -14.80 13.70 16.70
N VAL A 26 -14.99 12.49 17.28
CA VAL A 26 -16.23 12.01 17.94
C VAL A 26 -15.94 10.81 18.87
N THR A 27 -16.54 10.82 20.07
CA THR A 27 -16.55 9.80 21.14
C THR A 27 -17.71 8.79 21.02
N ARG A 28 -17.48 7.50 21.38
CA ARG A 28 -18.53 6.62 21.94
C ARG A 28 -18.00 5.36 22.66
N THR A 29 -18.55 5.10 23.85
CA THR A 29 -18.29 4.02 24.81
C THR A 29 -19.37 2.93 24.71
N VAL A 30 -19.06 1.60 24.79
CA VAL A 30 -19.75 0.54 25.62
C VAL A 30 -18.97 -0.84 25.58
N PRO A 31 -19.32 -1.95 26.30
CA PRO A 31 -18.44 -2.60 27.28
C PRO A 31 -18.06 -4.08 27.01
N LEU A 32 -17.14 -4.61 27.83
CA LEU A 32 -16.72 -6.02 27.94
C LEU A 32 -17.82 -6.97 28.45
N ALA A 33 -17.81 -8.23 27.97
CA ALA A 33 -18.04 -9.45 28.79
C ALA A 33 -17.54 -10.72 28.06
N VAL A 34 -16.54 -11.44 28.59
CA VAL A 34 -16.59 -12.70 29.38
C VAL A 34 -16.70 -14.00 28.53
N ASN A 35 -15.54 -14.68 28.42
CA ASN A 35 -15.23 -16.09 28.74
C ASN A 35 -16.32 -17.18 28.58
N ASP A 36 -16.04 -18.22 27.79
CA ASP A 36 -16.37 -19.60 28.19
C ASP A 36 -15.49 -20.65 27.47
N GLN A 37 -15.06 -21.67 28.21
CA GLN A 37 -14.24 -22.80 27.79
C GLN A 37 -15.14 -24.00 27.53
N SER A 38 -14.99 -24.69 26.39
CA SER A 38 -15.46 -26.07 26.23
C SER A 38 -14.68 -26.83 25.14
N GLN A 39 -14.54 -28.12 25.39
CA GLN A 39 -13.60 -29.12 24.84
C GLN A 39 -13.84 -29.51 23.36
N PRO A 40 -12.86 -30.19 22.72
CA PRO A 40 -12.94 -30.57 21.30
C PRO A 40 -13.72 -31.87 21.09
N ASP A 41 -14.78 -31.80 20.29
CA ASP A 41 -15.45 -32.94 19.66
C ASP A 41 -14.70 -33.34 18.38
N ASP A 42 -14.44 -34.64 18.23
CA ASP A 42 -13.95 -35.30 17.01
C ASP A 42 -15.01 -35.21 15.91
N CYS A 43 -14.92 -34.18 15.06
CA CYS A 43 -15.66 -34.09 13.80
C CYS A 43 -14.70 -34.19 12.61
N GLU A 44 -14.81 -35.28 11.85
CA GLU A 44 -14.18 -35.42 10.54
C GLU A 44 -14.58 -34.24 9.62
N PRO A 45 -13.64 -33.47 9.07
CA PRO A 45 -13.97 -32.34 8.24
C PRO A 45 -14.10 -32.80 6.78
N ASN A 46 -15.27 -33.30 6.39
CA ASN A 46 -15.72 -33.16 5.00
C ASN A 46 -16.21 -31.72 4.79
N GLY A 47 -15.29 -30.76 4.88
CA GLY A 47 -15.55 -29.35 4.63
C GLY A 47 -15.42 -29.04 3.13
N PRO A 48 -16.19 -28.08 2.59
CA PRO A 48 -16.02 -27.60 1.23
C PRO A 48 -14.58 -27.15 1.03
N GLU A 49 -13.94 -27.57 -0.07
CA GLU A 49 -12.56 -27.23 -0.42
C GLU A 49 -12.36 -25.71 -0.38
N THR A 50 -11.81 -25.20 0.72
CA THR A 50 -11.42 -23.79 0.82
C THR A 50 -10.23 -23.59 -0.11
N LYS A 51 -10.47 -22.90 -1.22
CA LYS A 51 -9.43 -22.45 -2.15
C LYS A 51 -8.28 -21.80 -1.38
N SER A 52 -7.06 -22.15 -1.75
CA SER A 52 -5.87 -21.58 -1.13
C SER A 52 -5.78 -20.08 -1.41
N ALA A 53 -5.19 -19.30 -0.50
CA ALA A 53 -4.95 -17.87 -0.72
C ALA A 53 -4.16 -17.60 -2.01
N ASN A 54 -3.27 -18.52 -2.39
CA ASN A 54 -2.51 -18.44 -3.64
C ASN A 54 -3.40 -18.61 -4.89
N GLU A 55 -4.42 -19.47 -4.82
CA GLU A 55 -5.35 -19.69 -5.93
C GLU A 55 -6.25 -18.47 -6.13
N LEU A 56 -6.77 -17.89 -5.04
CA LEU A 56 -7.55 -16.65 -5.08
C LEU A 56 -6.74 -15.47 -5.63
N HIS A 57 -5.47 -15.36 -5.24
CA HIS A 57 -4.57 -14.34 -5.78
C HIS A 57 -4.36 -14.52 -7.28
N ASN A 58 -4.08 -15.75 -7.73
CA ASN A 58 -3.89 -16.04 -9.15
C ASN A 58 -5.18 -15.77 -9.97
N GLU A 59 -6.35 -16.17 -9.48
CA GLU A 59 -7.64 -15.88 -10.12
C GLU A 59 -7.84 -14.37 -10.31
N MET A 60 -7.51 -13.57 -9.28
CA MET A 60 -7.61 -12.12 -9.37
C MET A 60 -6.59 -11.52 -10.36
N VAL A 61 -5.35 -12.01 -10.38
CA VAL A 61 -4.34 -11.58 -11.36
C VAL A 61 -4.81 -11.89 -12.78
N GLU A 62 -5.32 -13.08 -13.04
CA GLU A 62 -5.81 -13.49 -14.37
C GLU A 62 -7.02 -12.65 -14.82
N GLU A 63 -7.98 -12.37 -13.93
CA GLU A 63 -9.11 -11.48 -14.23
C GLU A 63 -8.62 -10.09 -14.68
N LYS A 64 -7.66 -9.51 -13.94
CA LYS A 64 -7.09 -8.20 -14.26
C LYS A 64 -6.27 -8.24 -15.55
N LEU A 65 -5.50 -9.31 -15.77
CA LEU A 65 -4.69 -9.50 -16.97
C LEU A 65 -5.58 -9.54 -18.23
N LEU A 66 -6.71 -10.26 -18.18
CA LEU A 66 -7.68 -10.28 -19.28
C LEU A 66 -8.21 -8.87 -19.61
N SER A 67 -8.40 -8.01 -18.61
CA SER A 67 -8.84 -6.62 -18.81
C SER A 67 -7.75 -5.70 -19.40
N LEU A 68 -6.50 -6.14 -19.40
CA LEU A 68 -5.35 -5.41 -19.92
C LEU A 68 -4.86 -5.96 -21.26
N ARG A 69 -5.22 -7.20 -21.61
CA ARG A 69 -4.86 -7.82 -22.88
C ARG A 69 -5.40 -6.99 -24.06
N GLY A 70 -4.55 -6.74 -25.04
CA GLY A 70 -4.88 -5.95 -26.23
C GLY A 70 -4.86 -4.44 -26.02
N LYS A 71 -4.56 -3.95 -24.82
CA LYS A 71 -4.26 -2.52 -24.60
C LYS A 71 -2.87 -2.18 -25.13
N SER A 72 -2.69 -0.93 -25.53
CA SER A 72 -1.37 -0.47 -25.92
C SER A 72 -0.44 -0.37 -24.70
N LEU A 73 0.86 -0.41 -24.97
CA LEU A 73 1.91 -0.26 -23.95
C LEU A 73 1.69 0.99 -23.08
N GLY A 74 1.43 2.13 -23.71
CA GLY A 74 1.15 3.39 -23.00
C GLY A 74 -0.15 3.36 -22.17
N GLU A 75 -1.16 2.58 -22.55
CA GLU A 75 -2.37 2.38 -21.73
C GLU A 75 -2.10 1.55 -20.48
N VAL A 76 -1.27 0.50 -20.61
CA VAL A 76 -0.86 -0.34 -19.47
C VAL A 76 0.01 0.46 -18.50
N VAL A 77 0.96 1.26 -19.01
CA VAL A 77 1.76 2.19 -18.18
C VAL A 77 0.89 3.20 -17.45
N ARG A 78 -0.08 3.83 -18.13
CA ARG A 78 -1.07 4.72 -17.48
C ARG A 78 -1.88 4.01 -16.40
N CYS A 79 -2.18 2.72 -16.57
CA CYS A 79 -2.83 1.92 -15.54
C CYS A 79 -1.94 1.77 -14.30
N LEU A 80 -0.64 1.55 -14.47
CA LEU A 80 0.30 1.49 -13.35
C LEU A 80 0.33 2.78 -12.54
N PHE A 81 0.36 3.95 -13.19
CA PHE A 81 0.33 5.24 -12.48
C PHE A 81 -0.91 5.40 -11.61
N LYS A 82 -2.08 4.97 -12.11
CA LYS A 82 -3.32 4.94 -11.31
C LYS A 82 -3.24 3.97 -10.13
N ILE A 83 -2.59 2.82 -10.32
CA ILE A 83 -2.34 1.87 -9.23
C ILE A 83 -1.44 2.53 -8.17
N GLN A 84 -0.41 3.28 -8.57
CA GLN A 84 0.48 3.97 -7.63
C GLN A 84 -0.22 5.09 -6.87
N GLU A 85 -1.06 5.89 -7.53
CA GLU A 85 -1.90 6.90 -6.87
C GLU A 85 -2.80 6.26 -5.78
N ARG A 86 -3.41 5.13 -6.10
CA ARG A 86 -4.22 4.36 -5.14
C ARG A 86 -3.38 3.77 -4.02
N ARG A 87 -2.15 3.31 -4.28
CA ARG A 87 -1.20 2.84 -3.25
C ARG A 87 -0.85 3.95 -2.27
N VAL A 88 -0.50 5.15 -2.77
CA VAL A 88 -0.25 6.31 -1.92
C VAL A 88 -1.46 6.61 -1.03
N SER A 89 -2.66 6.58 -1.60
CA SER A 89 -3.91 6.76 -0.84
C SER A 89 -4.13 5.68 0.22
N ALA A 90 -3.81 4.42 -0.09
CA ALA A 90 -3.90 3.31 0.86
C ALA A 90 -2.92 3.45 2.03
N TYR A 91 -1.67 3.88 1.78
CA TYR A 91 -0.71 4.17 2.85
C TYR A 91 -1.19 5.29 3.75
N ARG A 92 -1.65 6.42 3.17
CA ARG A 92 -2.20 7.54 3.96
C ARG A 92 -3.32 7.08 4.87
N ARG A 93 -4.27 6.30 4.33
CA ARG A 93 -5.35 5.73 5.13
C ARG A 93 -4.83 4.84 6.26
N PHE A 94 -3.84 3.99 5.97
CA PHE A 94 -3.28 3.10 6.99
C PHE A 94 -2.58 3.89 8.11
N ASP A 95 -1.87 4.96 7.78
CA ASP A 95 -1.27 5.89 8.75
C ASP A 95 -2.34 6.66 9.54
N ASP A 96 -3.41 7.11 8.88
CA ASP A 96 -4.56 7.78 9.51
C ASP A 96 -5.27 6.88 10.52
N ASP A 97 -5.49 5.61 10.16
CA ASP A 97 -6.08 4.61 11.02
C ASP A 97 -5.18 4.37 12.26
N LEU A 98 -3.85 4.33 12.10
CA LEU A 98 -2.93 4.29 13.25
C LEU A 98 -3.06 5.54 14.13
N ARG A 99 -3.10 6.74 13.55
CA ARG A 99 -3.28 7.99 14.33
C ARG A 99 -4.58 7.94 15.14
N GLY A 100 -5.67 7.43 14.55
CA GLY A 100 -6.93 7.20 15.24
C GLY A 100 -6.80 6.18 16.39
N VAL A 101 -6.07 5.09 16.17
CA VAL A 101 -5.76 4.07 17.19
C VAL A 101 -5.03 4.68 18.38
N LEU A 102 -3.96 5.45 18.13
CA LEU A 102 -3.15 6.07 19.18
C LEU A 102 -3.91 7.17 19.93
N ALA A 103 -4.86 7.84 19.28
CA ALA A 103 -5.74 8.82 19.92
C ALA A 103 -6.88 8.18 20.74
N SER A 104 -7.16 6.90 20.54
CA SER A 104 -8.25 6.18 21.22
C SER A 104 -7.87 5.76 22.64
N THR A 105 -8.88 5.57 23.50
CA THR A 105 -8.68 5.03 24.87
C THR A 105 -8.35 3.54 24.89
N SER A 106 -8.43 2.84 23.76
CA SER A 106 -8.09 1.41 23.67
C SER A 106 -7.42 1.07 22.32
N PRO A 107 -6.14 1.43 22.16
CA PRO A 107 -5.44 1.29 20.89
C PRO A 107 -5.35 -0.16 20.37
N LEU A 108 -5.23 -1.12 21.29
CA LEU A 108 -4.88 -2.49 20.94
C LEU A 108 -6.00 -3.30 20.31
N HIS A 109 -7.26 -2.94 20.55
CA HIS A 109 -8.38 -3.73 20.04
C HIS A 109 -8.71 -3.42 18.58
N GLN A 110 -8.40 -2.22 18.10
CA GLN A 110 -8.82 -1.77 16.76
C GLN A 110 -7.75 -2.03 15.69
N TYR A 111 -6.47 -1.94 16.08
CA TYR A 111 -5.35 -2.07 15.14
C TYR A 111 -5.34 -3.35 14.29
N PRO A 112 -5.64 -4.57 14.84
CA PRO A 112 -5.70 -5.78 14.02
C PRO A 112 -6.73 -5.72 12.88
N SER A 113 -7.87 -5.06 13.11
CA SER A 113 -8.89 -4.88 12.08
C SER A 113 -8.40 -3.97 10.95
N PHE A 114 -7.70 -2.89 11.29
CA PHE A 114 -7.12 -1.98 10.29
C PHE A 114 -6.00 -2.67 9.50
N CYS A 115 -5.15 -3.47 10.15
CA CYS A 115 -4.17 -4.30 9.46
C CYS A 115 -4.84 -5.24 8.45
N ALA A 116 -5.92 -5.95 8.82
CA ALA A 116 -6.61 -6.84 7.90
C ALA A 116 -7.18 -6.09 6.68
N GLN A 117 -7.71 -4.89 6.88
CA GLN A 117 -8.20 -4.04 5.80
C GLN A 117 -7.05 -3.56 4.88
N ALA A 118 -5.95 -3.08 5.47
CA ALA A 118 -4.77 -2.64 4.74
C ALA A 118 -4.17 -3.80 3.92
N THR A 119 -4.00 -4.98 4.52
CA THR A 119 -3.51 -6.18 3.84
C THR A 119 -4.35 -6.53 2.63
N ARG A 120 -5.69 -6.50 2.74
CA ARG A 120 -6.57 -6.72 1.60
C ARG A 120 -6.35 -5.67 0.50
N SER A 121 -6.37 -4.39 0.88
CA SER A 121 -6.17 -3.29 -0.08
C SER A 121 -4.84 -3.40 -0.84
N PHE A 122 -3.74 -3.72 -0.14
CA PHE A 122 -2.42 -3.86 -0.76
C PHE A 122 -2.29 -5.14 -1.58
N ALA A 123 -2.98 -6.23 -1.20
CA ALA A 123 -3.04 -7.46 -2.00
C ALA A 123 -3.74 -7.22 -3.34
N ASP A 124 -4.87 -6.50 -3.32
CA ASP A 124 -5.62 -6.12 -4.53
C ASP A 124 -4.74 -5.27 -5.46
N LEU A 125 -4.12 -4.21 -4.93
CA LEU A 125 -3.22 -3.33 -5.68
C LEU A 125 -1.95 -4.02 -6.17
N SER A 126 -1.48 -5.06 -5.48
CA SER A 126 -0.34 -5.87 -5.93
C SER A 126 -0.72 -6.81 -7.05
N SER A 127 -1.91 -7.37 -7.01
CA SER A 127 -2.44 -8.23 -8.07
C SER A 127 -2.66 -7.44 -9.35
N GLU A 128 -3.23 -6.23 -9.25
CA GLU A 128 -3.38 -5.32 -10.39
C GLU A 128 -2.02 -4.94 -11.03
N ALA A 129 -1.02 -4.62 -10.21
CA ALA A 129 0.32 -4.28 -10.72
C ALA A 129 1.01 -5.49 -11.37
N THR A 130 0.85 -6.70 -10.80
CA THR A 130 1.37 -7.93 -11.39
C THR A 130 0.70 -8.25 -12.73
N ALA A 131 -0.61 -8.04 -12.83
CA ALA A 131 -1.33 -8.18 -14.09
C ALA A 131 -0.84 -7.18 -15.15
N ALA A 132 -0.59 -5.92 -14.75
CA ALA A 132 -0.01 -4.93 -15.64
C ALA A 132 1.38 -5.35 -16.13
N ARG A 133 2.25 -5.81 -15.23
CA ARG A 133 3.57 -6.34 -15.58
C ARG A 133 3.48 -7.48 -16.60
N ARG A 134 2.63 -8.48 -16.34
CA ARG A 134 2.42 -9.62 -17.27
C ARG A 134 1.88 -9.18 -18.62
N ALA A 135 0.97 -8.21 -18.66
CA ALA A 135 0.44 -7.68 -19.93
C ALA A 135 1.54 -7.05 -20.79
N LEU A 136 2.58 -6.48 -20.18
CA LEU A 136 3.75 -5.94 -20.89
C LEU A 136 4.68 -7.05 -21.38
N GLU A 137 4.90 -8.09 -20.56
CA GLU A 137 5.71 -9.26 -20.91
C GLU A 137 5.08 -10.05 -22.08
N ASP A 138 3.75 -10.15 -22.09
CA ASP A 138 2.95 -10.91 -23.06
C ASP A 138 2.60 -10.11 -24.34
N SER A 139 3.17 -8.92 -24.53
CA SER A 139 2.88 -8.11 -25.72
C SER A 139 3.24 -8.85 -27.02
N GLU A 140 2.25 -9.00 -27.91
CA GLU A 140 2.44 -9.65 -29.21
C GLU A 140 3.15 -8.74 -30.23
N ASP A 141 3.26 -7.43 -29.94
CA ASP A 141 3.95 -6.49 -30.82
C ASP A 141 5.47 -6.65 -30.72
N LEU A 142 6.04 -7.36 -31.69
CA LEU A 142 7.47 -7.63 -31.78
C LEU A 142 8.32 -6.36 -31.87
N SER A 143 7.77 -5.25 -32.39
CA SER A 143 8.50 -3.99 -32.53
C SER A 143 8.70 -3.28 -31.18
N LEU A 144 7.81 -3.53 -30.22
CA LEU A 144 7.81 -2.94 -28.88
C LEU A 144 8.19 -3.94 -27.79
N LYS A 145 8.61 -5.16 -28.17
CA LYS A 145 8.86 -6.24 -27.21
C LYS A 145 9.97 -5.91 -26.22
N ASP A 146 11.09 -5.37 -26.71
CA ASP A 146 12.23 -5.01 -25.86
C ASP A 146 11.85 -3.91 -24.86
N LEU A 147 11.04 -2.95 -25.32
CA LEU A 147 10.55 -1.83 -24.50
C LEU A 147 9.51 -2.28 -23.47
N GLY A 148 8.57 -3.14 -23.88
CA GLY A 148 7.62 -3.78 -22.98
C GLY A 148 8.33 -4.59 -21.89
N GLN A 149 9.40 -5.30 -22.24
CA GLN A 149 10.22 -6.05 -21.30
C GLN A 149 11.00 -5.12 -20.34
N ALA A 150 11.54 -4.00 -20.82
CA ALA A 150 12.19 -3.00 -19.97
C ALA A 150 11.19 -2.39 -18.97
N ALA A 151 10.01 -1.98 -19.45
CA ALA A 151 8.93 -1.46 -18.61
C ALA A 151 8.45 -2.50 -17.58
N ALA A 152 8.30 -3.77 -17.96
CA ALA A 152 7.95 -4.84 -17.03
C ALA A 152 8.99 -5.01 -15.90
N GLN A 153 10.29 -4.92 -16.22
CA GLN A 153 11.36 -4.98 -15.23
C GLN A 153 11.30 -3.80 -14.25
N LEU A 154 11.05 -2.58 -14.74
CA LEU A 154 10.86 -1.41 -13.89
C LEU A 154 9.66 -1.59 -12.96
N ILE A 155 8.53 -2.10 -13.46
CA ILE A 155 7.36 -2.41 -12.64
C ILE A 155 7.70 -3.44 -11.56
N GLY A 156 8.44 -4.49 -11.89
CA GLY A 156 8.91 -5.48 -10.92
C GLY A 156 9.71 -4.84 -9.79
N ARG A 157 10.70 -4.00 -10.11
CA ARG A 157 11.51 -3.27 -9.13
C ARG A 157 10.68 -2.34 -8.25
N VAL A 158 9.70 -1.65 -8.83
CA VAL A 158 8.75 -0.81 -8.08
C VAL A 158 7.93 -1.66 -7.10
N GLN A 159 7.44 -2.83 -7.53
CA GLN A 159 6.69 -3.74 -6.63
C GLN A 159 7.56 -4.26 -5.48
N ASP A 160 8.84 -4.56 -5.73
CA ASP A 160 9.77 -5.01 -4.69
C ASP A 160 10.03 -3.92 -3.64
N LEU A 161 10.26 -2.67 -4.08
CA LEU A 161 10.41 -1.52 -3.19
C LEU A 161 9.13 -1.24 -2.40
N GLU A 162 7.98 -1.38 -3.03
CA GLU A 162 6.70 -1.25 -2.34
C GLU A 162 6.46 -2.34 -1.29
N GLY A 163 6.89 -3.58 -1.55
CA GLY A 163 6.87 -4.65 -0.55
C GLY A 163 7.75 -4.32 0.67
N GLN A 164 8.94 -3.76 0.42
CA GLN A 164 9.83 -3.29 1.49
C GLN A 164 9.22 -2.12 2.28
N LYS A 165 8.64 -1.14 1.58
CA LYS A 165 7.94 -0.01 2.17
C LYS A 165 6.82 -0.47 3.11
N LEU A 166 5.93 -1.34 2.65
CA LEU A 166 4.83 -1.88 3.45
C LEU A 166 5.33 -2.60 4.71
N THR A 167 6.40 -3.39 4.58
CA THR A 167 7.02 -4.10 5.71
C THR A 167 7.58 -3.12 6.74
N LEU A 168 8.30 -2.08 6.30
CA LEU A 168 8.84 -1.04 7.17
C LEU A 168 7.75 -0.17 7.81
N THR A 169 6.68 0.16 7.07
CA THR A 169 5.52 0.88 7.60
C THR A 169 4.88 0.09 8.74
N ALA A 170 4.62 -1.21 8.54
CA ALA A 170 4.04 -2.06 9.58
C ALA A 170 4.96 -2.17 10.82
N ALA A 171 6.27 -2.31 10.62
CA ALA A 171 7.23 -2.32 11.72
C ALA A 171 7.25 -0.98 12.48
N ASN A 172 7.24 0.13 11.75
CA ASN A 172 7.19 1.48 12.33
C ASN A 172 5.91 1.69 13.16
N HIS A 173 4.76 1.26 12.66
CA HIS A 173 3.49 1.31 13.38
C HIS A 173 3.56 0.55 14.71
N LEU A 174 4.14 -0.66 14.72
CA LEU A 174 4.31 -1.45 15.94
C LEU A 174 5.20 -0.74 16.97
N ASP A 175 6.29 -0.12 16.53
CA ASP A 175 7.17 0.64 17.42
C ASP A 175 6.49 1.90 17.97
N GLN A 176 5.66 2.59 17.17
CA GLN A 176 4.83 3.71 17.65
C GLN A 176 3.81 3.25 18.71
N ILE A 177 3.14 2.12 18.49
CA ILE A 177 2.19 1.55 19.47
C ILE A 177 2.92 1.19 20.78
N ARG A 178 4.10 0.55 20.69
CA ARG A 178 4.92 0.20 21.87
C ARG A 178 5.35 1.46 22.63
N LYS A 179 5.80 2.49 21.92
CA LYS A 179 6.16 3.78 22.52
C LYS A 179 4.96 4.37 23.28
N TYR A 180 3.80 4.44 22.63
CA TYR A 180 2.58 4.94 23.25
C TYR A 180 2.19 4.17 24.51
N GLN A 181 2.25 2.84 24.48
CA GLN A 181 1.95 2.02 25.66
C GLN A 181 2.88 2.32 26.84
N LEU A 182 4.18 2.50 26.57
CA LEU A 182 5.15 2.85 27.61
C LEU A 182 4.89 4.25 28.18
N GLU A 183 4.54 5.22 27.34
CA GLU A 183 4.32 6.62 27.77
C GLU A 183 2.99 6.82 28.52
N VAL A 184 1.90 6.21 28.04
CA VAL A 184 0.53 6.50 28.51
C VAL A 184 -0.02 5.43 29.45
N VAL A 185 0.20 4.15 29.15
CA VAL A 185 -0.39 3.01 29.89
C VAL A 185 0.52 2.52 31.01
N GLY A 186 1.81 2.85 30.97
CA GLY A 186 2.80 2.43 31.94
C GLY A 186 2.63 3.08 33.31
N ASP A 187 1.71 2.53 34.11
CA ASP A 187 1.51 2.82 35.53
C ASP A 187 2.48 1.96 36.40
N ALA A 188 3.06 2.60 37.42
CA ALA A 188 3.57 2.01 38.67
C ALA A 188 5.01 1.46 38.88
N ASP A 189 6.01 1.67 38.01
CA ASP A 189 7.41 1.63 38.49
C ASP A 189 8.39 2.47 37.63
N PRO A 190 8.92 3.60 38.15
CA PRO A 190 9.91 4.44 37.45
C PRO A 190 11.33 3.85 37.46
N THR A 191 11.51 2.55 37.71
CA THR A 191 12.82 1.90 37.70
C THR A 191 13.55 2.12 36.36
N CYS A 192 14.85 2.42 36.48
CA CYS A 192 15.81 3.00 35.52
C CYS A 192 15.78 2.57 34.04
N ALA A 193 15.08 1.52 33.64
CA ALA A 193 15.11 0.98 32.27
C ALA A 193 14.14 1.67 31.29
N LYS A 194 13.11 2.36 31.78
CA LYS A 194 12.09 3.02 30.92
C LYS A 194 12.68 4.07 29.95
N PRO A 195 13.59 4.97 30.38
CA PRO A 195 14.17 5.99 29.49
C PRO A 195 15.05 5.39 28.37
N GLU A 196 15.79 4.33 28.67
CA GLU A 196 16.67 3.68 27.69
C GLU A 196 15.87 2.97 26.58
N ILE A 197 14.79 2.29 26.97
CA ILE A 197 13.88 1.64 26.02
C ILE A 197 13.19 2.69 25.13
N LEU A 198 12.68 3.78 25.71
CA LEU A 198 12.07 4.88 24.93
C LEU A 198 13.05 5.48 23.94
N ARG A 199 14.29 5.77 24.37
CA ARG A 199 15.35 6.27 23.48
C ARG A 199 15.63 5.32 22.32
N THR A 200 15.64 4.02 22.60
CA THR A 200 15.86 2.98 21.56
C THR A 200 14.71 2.96 20.56
N LEU A 201 13.45 3.03 21.03
CA LEU A 201 12.28 3.11 20.16
C LEU A 201 12.28 4.37 19.30
N GLU A 202 12.65 5.53 19.86
CA GLU A 202 12.76 6.78 19.12
C GLU A 202 13.82 6.72 18.02
N MET A 203 14.97 6.11 18.31
CA MET A 203 16.00 5.85 17.30
C MET A 203 15.49 4.93 16.20
N ASN A 204 14.78 3.85 16.54
CA ASN A 204 14.22 2.90 15.57
C ASN A 204 13.14 3.54 14.69
N ILE A 205 12.24 4.34 15.29
CA ILE A 205 11.19 5.08 14.57
C ILE A 205 11.84 6.06 13.60
N SER A 206 12.81 6.86 14.06
CA SER A 206 13.51 7.85 13.22
C SER A 206 14.28 7.18 12.08
N SER A 207 14.99 6.08 12.37
CA SER A 207 15.72 5.30 11.36
C SER A 207 14.77 4.70 10.31
N SER A 208 13.61 4.18 10.74
CA SER A 208 12.62 3.61 9.84
C SER A 208 11.97 4.69 8.95
N GLN A 209 11.69 5.88 9.49
CA GLN A 209 11.16 7.01 8.73
C GLN A 209 12.15 7.49 7.66
N GLN A 210 13.46 7.52 7.98
CA GLN A 210 14.48 7.84 6.99
C GLN A 210 14.48 6.79 5.87
N LYS A 211 14.52 5.50 6.21
CA LYS A 211 14.49 4.41 5.20
C LYS A 211 13.23 4.46 4.33
N LEU A 212 12.08 4.77 4.90
CA LEU A 212 10.84 4.95 4.15
C LEU A 212 10.95 6.11 3.16
N THR A 213 11.58 7.22 3.56
CA THR A 213 11.85 8.36 2.67
C THR A 213 12.75 7.95 1.51
N ASP A 214 13.83 7.22 1.80
CA ASP A 214 14.77 6.73 0.79
C ASP A 214 14.07 5.79 -0.22
N ILE A 215 13.23 4.86 0.27
CA ILE A 215 12.45 3.96 -0.59
C ILE A 215 11.47 4.73 -1.47
N VAL A 216 10.79 5.74 -0.94
CA VAL A 216 9.88 6.58 -1.73
C VAL A 216 10.63 7.34 -2.81
N SER A 217 11.83 7.87 -2.52
CA SER A 217 12.69 8.48 -3.54
C SER A 217 13.02 7.49 -4.66
N ALA A 218 13.48 6.29 -4.29
CA ALA A 218 13.82 5.26 -5.26
C ALA A 218 12.61 4.81 -6.11
N ILE A 219 11.41 4.73 -5.53
CA ILE A 219 10.18 4.44 -6.29
C ILE A 219 9.91 5.56 -7.30
N ASN A 220 10.01 6.83 -6.89
CA ASN A 220 9.77 7.96 -7.80
C ASN A 220 10.76 8.00 -8.95
N GLU A 221 12.05 7.73 -8.68
CA GLU A 221 13.09 7.62 -9.71
C GLU A 221 12.74 6.54 -10.76
N LEU A 222 12.28 5.37 -10.33
CA LEU A 222 11.85 4.30 -11.25
C LEU A 222 10.59 4.66 -12.04
N LEU A 223 9.67 5.42 -11.44
CA LEU A 223 8.47 5.89 -12.13
C LEU A 223 8.81 6.96 -13.16
N GLU A 224 9.77 7.84 -12.88
CA GLU A 224 10.30 8.80 -13.86
C GLU A 224 11.02 8.09 -15.01
N GLU A 225 11.86 7.09 -14.71
CA GLU A 225 12.50 6.24 -15.73
C GLU A 225 11.44 5.57 -16.63
N LEU A 226 10.39 5.01 -16.02
CA LEU A 226 9.27 4.40 -16.75
C LEU A 226 8.52 5.41 -17.63
N LEU A 227 8.36 6.67 -17.19
CA LEU A 227 7.75 7.72 -18.00
C LEU A 227 8.61 8.05 -19.22
N CYS A 228 9.92 8.19 -19.04
CA CYS A 228 10.86 8.43 -20.14
C CYS A 228 10.81 7.32 -21.19
N GLU A 229 10.92 6.06 -20.75
CA GLU A 229 10.79 4.89 -21.63
C GLU A 229 9.44 4.90 -22.36
N SER A 230 8.37 5.39 -21.71
CA SER A 230 7.04 5.51 -22.32
C SER A 230 6.79 6.70 -23.23
N ALA A 231 7.63 7.73 -23.16
CA ALA A 231 7.53 8.90 -24.02
C ALA A 231 8.22 8.70 -25.37
N ASP A 232 9.18 7.75 -25.44
CA ASP A 232 9.85 7.34 -26.68
C ASP A 232 9.00 6.35 -27.53
N MET A 233 7.74 6.12 -27.12
CA MET A 233 6.72 5.29 -27.78
C MET A 233 5.79 6.08 -28.68
#